data_AF-A0A9D7RQN8-F1
#
_entry.id   AF-A0A9D7RQN8-F1
#
_cell.length_a   1.000
_cell.length_b   1.000
_cell.length_c   1.000
_cell.angle_alpha   90.00
_cell.angle_beta   90.00
_cell.angle_gamma   90.00
#
_symmetry.space_group_name_H-M   'P 1'
#
loop_
_entity.id
_entity.type
_entity.pdbx_description
1 polymer ?
#
loop_
_entity_poly.entity_id
_entity_poly.type
_entity_poly.pdbx_seq_one_letter_code
_entity_poly.pdbx_strand_id
1 'polypeptide(L)'
;MRTAARFLSVVLHPVFMPTYIVWAMLTVDPGLAYFIHPDRRMIPLFMLALMSAAFPLASIQLLVRARVIDSLELHRREDRFLPYGITFIYYVISWYLMFRTPLHPAVPAVMAGASAALLFTLIITLQWKISAHMVGIGGMVGALAAINSLHALDLFPLLTAIIVLAGMLGTARLLSSDHTQGQVIAGAVLGAGVTYASVTMLV
;
A
#
# COMPACT_ATOMS: atom_id res chain seq x y z
N MET A 1 20.01 -4.47 16.02
CA MET A 1 19.58 -3.52 14.95
C MET A 1 18.93 -4.24 13.75
N ARG A 2 19.60 -5.20 13.10
CA ARG A 2 19.04 -5.91 11.92
C ARG A 2 17.72 -6.65 12.17
N THR A 3 17.53 -7.24 13.35
CA THR A 3 16.27 -7.93 13.72
C THR A 3 15.09 -6.97 13.78
N ALA A 4 15.26 -5.81 14.42
CA ALA A 4 14.22 -4.77 14.47
C ALA A 4 13.88 -4.23 13.07
N ALA A 5 14.89 -4.01 12.23
CA ALA A 5 14.69 -3.59 10.85
C ALA A 5 13.89 -4.61 10.02
N ARG A 6 14.19 -5.92 10.18
CA ARG A 6 13.43 -6.99 9.53
C ARG A 6 12.00 -7.05 10.05
N PHE A 7 11.81 -7.03 11.36
CA PHE A 7 10.48 -7.05 11.98
C PHE A 7 9.59 -5.92 11.47
N LEU A 8 10.09 -4.67 11.52
CA LEU A 8 9.34 -3.50 11.08
C LEU A 8 8.90 -3.62 9.62
N SER A 9 9.75 -4.22 8.78
CA SER A 9 9.49 -4.35 7.35
C SER A 9 8.54 -5.49 7.01
N VAL A 10 8.48 -6.52 7.84
CA VAL A 10 7.47 -7.58 7.72
C VAL A 10 6.10 -7.03 8.13
N VAL A 11 6.03 -6.29 9.24
CA VAL A 11 4.77 -5.70 9.72
C VAL A 11 4.23 -4.65 8.75
N LEU A 12 5.11 -3.80 8.21
CA LEU A 12 4.79 -2.74 7.26
C LEU A 12 5.08 -3.16 5.82
N HIS A 13 4.88 -4.44 5.51
CA HIS A 13 5.09 -4.95 4.18
C HIS A 13 4.05 -4.34 3.21
N PRO A 14 4.43 -3.96 1.97
CA PRO A 14 3.55 -3.29 1.00
C PRO A 14 2.21 -3.97 0.77
N VAL A 15 2.19 -5.30 0.82
CA VAL A 15 0.99 -6.12 0.58
C VAL A 15 -0.10 -5.90 1.64
N PHE A 16 0.26 -5.50 2.85
CA PHE A 16 -0.71 -5.20 3.92
C PHE A 16 -1.16 -3.75 3.92
N MET A 17 -0.43 -2.86 3.24
CA MET A 17 -0.67 -1.43 3.29
C MET A 17 -2.07 -1.04 2.80
N PRO A 18 -2.62 -1.56 1.68
CA PRO A 18 -3.98 -1.21 1.29
C PRO A 18 -5.02 -1.52 2.36
N THR A 19 -4.91 -2.69 3.01
CA THR A 19 -5.80 -3.09 4.11
C THR A 19 -5.66 -2.13 5.30
N TYR A 20 -4.43 -1.79 5.70
CA TYR A 20 -4.21 -0.84 6.79
C TYR A 20 -4.75 0.55 6.49
N ILE A 21 -4.62 1.02 5.25
CA ILE A 21 -5.14 2.33 4.83
C ILE A 21 -6.65 2.36 4.94
N VAL A 22 -7.35 1.41 4.31
CA VAL A 22 -8.82 1.37 4.34
C VAL A 22 -9.32 1.16 5.77
N TRP A 23 -8.67 0.29 6.55
CA TRP A 23 -9.03 0.11 7.96
C TRP A 23 -8.87 1.40 8.77
N ALA A 24 -7.76 2.12 8.61
CA ALA A 24 -7.55 3.40 9.26
C ALA A 24 -8.61 4.43 8.84
N MET A 25 -8.90 4.56 7.53
CA MET A 25 -9.93 5.46 7.02
C MET A 25 -11.31 5.17 7.61
N LEU A 26 -11.75 3.92 7.63
CA LEU A 26 -13.05 3.54 8.20
C LEU A 26 -13.13 3.76 9.72
N THR A 27 -11.97 3.79 10.40
CA THR A 27 -11.88 4.03 11.85
C THR A 27 -11.94 5.52 12.17
N VAL A 28 -11.20 6.35 11.41
CA VAL A 28 -11.16 7.80 11.64
C VAL A 28 -12.38 8.53 11.07
N ASP A 29 -12.99 7.96 10.03
CA ASP A 29 -14.23 8.46 9.46
C ASP A 29 -15.23 7.29 9.23
N PRO A 30 -16.04 6.99 10.25
CA PRO A 30 -17.11 5.98 10.14
C PRO A 30 -18.17 6.30 9.08
N GLY A 31 -18.26 7.56 8.62
CA GLY A 31 -19.17 8.00 7.56
C GLY A 31 -18.86 7.34 6.21
N LEU A 32 -17.61 6.91 5.99
CA LEU A 32 -17.20 6.20 4.78
C LEU A 32 -17.91 4.87 4.56
N ALA A 33 -18.44 4.27 5.63
CA ALA A 33 -19.22 3.03 5.62
C ALA A 33 -20.68 3.25 6.05
N TYR A 34 -21.21 4.47 5.88
CA TYR A 34 -22.58 4.81 6.28
C TYR A 34 -23.64 3.90 5.65
N PHE A 35 -23.49 3.57 4.36
CA PHE A 35 -24.43 2.72 3.62
C PHE A 35 -24.26 1.21 3.90
N ILE A 36 -23.31 0.82 4.76
CA ILE A 36 -23.05 -0.57 5.13
C ILE A 36 -23.49 -0.82 6.56
N HIS A 37 -24.34 -1.83 6.75
CA HIS A 37 -24.73 -2.32 8.07
C HIS A 37 -23.49 -2.64 8.92
N PRO A 38 -23.42 -2.23 10.19
CA PRO A 38 -22.24 -2.43 11.04
C PRO A 38 -21.65 -3.85 11.00
N ASP A 39 -22.50 -4.87 11.02
CA ASP A 39 -22.10 -6.30 10.99
C ASP A 39 -21.40 -6.71 9.69
N ARG A 40 -21.56 -5.93 8.62
CA ARG A 40 -21.02 -6.20 7.28
C ARG A 40 -19.79 -5.37 6.94
N ARG A 41 -19.38 -4.42 7.80
CA ARG A 41 -18.23 -3.54 7.57
C ARG A 41 -16.90 -4.28 7.48
N MET A 42 -16.81 -5.48 8.07
CA MET A 42 -15.61 -6.32 7.99
C MET A 42 -15.48 -7.07 6.66
N ILE A 43 -16.55 -7.21 5.88
CA ILE A 43 -16.54 -7.97 4.62
C ILE A 43 -15.61 -7.31 3.58
N PRO A 44 -15.71 -5.99 3.29
CA PRO A 44 -14.79 -5.34 2.36
C PRO A 44 -13.34 -5.37 2.82
N LEU A 45 -13.08 -5.26 4.13
CA LEU A 45 -11.73 -5.34 4.70
C LEU A 45 -11.13 -6.74 4.55
N PHE A 46 -11.90 -7.78 4.85
CA PHE A 46 -11.47 -9.16 4.68
C PHE A 46 -11.20 -9.50 3.21
N MET A 47 -12.12 -9.10 2.32
CA MET A 47 -11.93 -9.22 0.86
C MET A 47 -10.65 -8.51 0.42
N LEU A 48 -10.44 -7.28 0.85
CA LEU A 48 -9.24 -6.52 0.51
C LEU A 48 -7.97 -7.18 1.04
N ALA A 49 -7.97 -7.72 2.26
CA ALA A 49 -6.83 -8.46 2.81
C ALA A 49 -6.50 -9.72 1.98
N LEU A 50 -7.52 -10.44 1.52
CA LEU A 50 -7.31 -11.59 0.63
C LEU A 50 -6.68 -11.17 -0.70
N MET A 51 -7.22 -10.12 -1.32
CA MET A 51 -6.74 -9.67 -2.64
C MET A 51 -5.40 -8.96 -2.60
N SER A 52 -5.11 -8.19 -1.55
CA SER A 52 -3.88 -7.39 -1.47
C SER A 52 -2.71 -8.15 -0.85
N ALA A 53 -2.98 -9.18 -0.03
CA ALA A 53 -1.94 -9.98 0.62
C ALA A 53 -2.00 -11.46 0.28
N ALA A 54 -3.09 -12.16 0.60
CA ALA A 54 -3.12 -13.62 0.52
C ALA A 54 -2.88 -14.14 -0.91
N PHE A 55 -3.59 -13.59 -1.89
CA PHE A 55 -3.49 -14.00 -3.29
C PHE A 55 -2.17 -13.59 -3.96
N PRO A 56 -1.67 -12.35 -3.83
CA PRO A 56 -0.34 -12.00 -4.30
C PRO A 56 0.75 -12.89 -3.70
N LEU A 57 0.74 -13.09 -2.38
CA LEU A 57 1.76 -13.90 -1.71
C LEU A 57 1.71 -15.37 -2.16
N ALA A 58 0.51 -15.96 -2.27
CA ALA A 58 0.33 -17.32 -2.79
C ALA A 58 0.86 -17.45 -4.22
N SER A 59 0.54 -16.48 -5.09
CA SER A 59 1.01 -16.44 -6.47
C SER A 59 2.53 -16.28 -6.57
N ILE A 60 3.14 -15.39 -5.78
CA ILE A 60 4.60 -15.22 -5.73
C ILE A 60 5.27 -16.49 -5.20
N GLN A 61 4.70 -17.13 -4.17
CA GLN A 61 5.21 -18.39 -3.64
C GLN A 61 5.16 -19.52 -4.68
N LEU A 62 4.14 -19.55 -5.54
CA LEU A 62 4.06 -20.48 -6.65
C LEU A 62 5.18 -20.23 -7.67
N LEU A 63 5.47 -18.97 -8.01
CA LEU A 63 6.59 -18.61 -8.91
C LEU A 63 7.94 -19.07 -8.36
N VAL A 64 8.17 -18.92 -7.05
CA VAL A 64 9.39 -19.43 -6.38
C VAL A 64 9.47 -20.96 -6.51
N ARG A 65 8.36 -21.67 -6.24
CA ARG A 65 8.32 -23.15 -6.34
C ARG A 65 8.52 -23.64 -7.78
N ALA A 66 8.01 -22.89 -8.74
CA ALA A 66 8.22 -23.12 -10.16
C ALA A 66 9.61 -22.70 -10.67
N ARG A 67 10.48 -22.16 -9.79
CA ARG A 67 11.83 -21.67 -10.11
C ARG A 67 11.86 -20.56 -11.18
N VAL A 68 10.77 -19.79 -11.27
CA VAL A 68 10.68 -18.62 -12.16
C VAL A 68 11.41 -17.41 -11.53
N ILE A 69 11.43 -17.33 -10.20
CA ILE A 69 12.14 -16.30 -9.43
C ILE A 69 12.91 -16.96 -8.27
N ASP A 70 14.00 -16.33 -7.82
CA ASP A 70 14.95 -16.93 -6.88
C ASP A 70 14.44 -17.00 -5.42
N SER A 71 13.72 -15.97 -4.97
CA SER A 71 13.30 -15.86 -3.56
C SER A 71 12.10 -14.93 -3.39
N LEU A 72 11.36 -15.09 -2.29
CA LEU A 72 10.27 -14.18 -1.90
C LEU A 72 10.75 -12.75 -1.60
N GLU A 73 12.01 -12.58 -1.21
CA GLU A 73 12.58 -11.28 -0.84
C GLU A 73 12.93 -10.40 -2.05
N LEU A 74 12.86 -10.96 -3.27
CA LEU A 74 13.04 -10.23 -4.54
C LEU A 74 14.29 -9.35 -4.57
N HIS A 75 15.42 -9.97 -4.26
CA HIS A 75 16.74 -9.33 -4.18
C HIS A 75 17.14 -8.69 -5.51
N ARG A 76 16.94 -9.40 -6.63
CA ARG A 76 17.21 -8.89 -7.97
C ARG A 76 16.04 -8.05 -8.46
N ARG A 77 16.38 -6.98 -9.18
CA ARG A 77 15.39 -6.07 -9.77
C ARG A 77 14.52 -6.79 -10.81
N GLU A 78 15.12 -7.68 -11.59
CA GLU A 78 14.49 -8.45 -12.66
C GLU A 78 13.37 -9.37 -12.14
N ASP A 79 13.57 -9.94 -10.95
CA ASP A 79 12.59 -10.83 -10.31
C ASP A 79 11.31 -10.08 -9.87
N ARG A 80 11.28 -8.74 -9.90
CA ARG A 80 10.15 -7.93 -9.40
C ARG A 80 9.04 -7.73 -10.43
N PHE A 81 9.33 -7.91 -11.72
CA PHE A 81 8.37 -7.61 -12.79
C PHE A 81 7.09 -8.47 -12.68
N LEU A 82 7.24 -9.80 -12.60
CA LEU A 82 6.12 -10.73 -12.45
C LEU A 82 5.36 -10.53 -11.13
N PRO A 83 6.01 -10.54 -9.95
CA PRO A 83 5.36 -10.29 -8.66
C PRO A 83 4.56 -8.99 -8.61
N TYR A 84 5.12 -7.88 -9.10
CA TYR A 84 4.43 -6.59 -9.08
C TYR A 84 3.30 -6.55 -10.10
N GLY A 85 3.47 -7.13 -11.29
CA GLY A 85 2.41 -7.25 -12.29
C GLY A 85 1.22 -8.06 -11.78
N ILE A 86 1.46 -9.21 -11.15
CA ILE A 86 0.40 -10.03 -10.55
C ILE A 86 -0.30 -9.27 -9.41
N THR A 87 0.47 -8.63 -8.53
CA THR A 87 -0.09 -7.83 -7.43
C THR A 87 -0.94 -6.67 -7.96
N PHE A 88 -0.51 -6.02 -9.04
CA PHE A 88 -1.26 -4.97 -9.72
C PHE A 88 -2.61 -5.45 -10.24
N ILE A 89 -2.67 -6.63 -10.86
CA ILE A 89 -3.93 -7.23 -11.32
C ILE A 89 -4.89 -7.43 -10.13
N TYR A 90 -4.41 -7.98 -9.01
CA TYR A 90 -5.26 -8.13 -7.82
C TYR A 90 -5.71 -6.79 -7.21
N TYR A 91 -4.87 -5.75 -7.27
CA TYR A 91 -5.25 -4.41 -6.82
C TYR A 91 -6.35 -3.81 -7.70
N VAL A 92 -6.27 -3.98 -9.03
CA VAL A 92 -7.31 -3.52 -9.96
C VAL A 92 -8.63 -4.28 -9.73
N ILE A 93 -8.57 -5.59 -9.52
CA ILE A 93 -9.76 -6.38 -9.15
C ILE A 93 -10.35 -5.88 -7.84
N SER A 94 -9.51 -5.62 -6.82
CA SER A 94 -9.95 -5.08 -5.52
C SER A 94 -10.63 -3.73 -5.67
N TRP A 95 -10.04 -2.82 -6.46
CA TRP A 95 -10.61 -1.52 -6.78
C TRP A 95 -12.00 -1.68 -7.40
N TYR A 96 -12.14 -2.55 -8.41
CA TYR A 96 -13.42 -2.81 -9.05
C TYR A 96 -14.47 -3.33 -8.07
N LEU A 97 -14.11 -4.32 -7.24
CA LEU A 97 -15.03 -4.87 -6.24
C LEU A 97 -15.47 -3.83 -5.21
N MET A 98 -14.55 -2.96 -4.76
CA MET A 98 -14.87 -1.86 -3.85
C MET A 98 -15.76 -0.81 -4.50
N PHE A 99 -15.53 -0.49 -5.77
CA PHE A 99 -16.37 0.44 -6.53
C PHE A 99 -17.81 -0.08 -6.72
N ARG A 100 -17.99 -1.41 -6.72
CA ARG A 100 -19.31 -2.06 -6.79
C ARG A 100 -19.97 -2.24 -5.42
N THR A 101 -19.27 -1.93 -4.33
CA THR A 101 -19.81 -1.97 -2.97
C THR A 101 -20.39 -0.59 -2.63
N PRO A 102 -21.48 -0.48 -1.84
CA PRO A 102 -22.01 0.80 -1.39
C PRO A 102 -21.10 1.45 -0.32
N LEU A 103 -19.86 1.75 -0.69
CA LEU A 103 -18.90 2.51 0.11
C LEU A 103 -18.87 3.96 -0.39
N HIS A 104 -18.44 4.87 0.47
CA HIS A 104 -18.12 6.23 0.04
C HIS A 104 -17.03 6.20 -1.05
N PRO A 105 -17.12 7.04 -2.12
CA PRO A 105 -16.17 7.03 -3.24
C PRO A 105 -14.69 7.14 -2.85
N ALA A 106 -14.39 7.74 -1.69
CA ALA A 106 -13.03 7.82 -1.17
C ALA A 106 -12.35 6.46 -0.98
N VAL A 107 -13.10 5.40 -0.64
CA VAL A 107 -12.52 4.06 -0.42
C VAL A 107 -12.03 3.43 -1.74
N PRO A 108 -12.86 3.29 -2.80
CA PRO A 108 -12.34 2.87 -4.10
C PRO A 108 -11.32 3.85 -4.67
N ALA A 109 -11.41 5.17 -4.42
CA ALA A 109 -10.40 6.13 -4.86
C ALA A 109 -8.99 5.85 -4.28
N VAL A 110 -8.91 5.41 -3.03
CA VAL A 110 -7.63 4.93 -2.45
C VAL A 110 -7.11 3.70 -3.16
N MET A 111 -7.96 2.72 -3.48
CA MET A 111 -7.51 1.53 -4.21
C MET A 111 -7.09 1.84 -5.65
N ALA A 112 -7.73 2.79 -6.31
CA ALA A 112 -7.26 3.31 -7.59
C ALA A 112 -5.85 3.92 -7.44
N GLY A 113 -5.64 4.74 -6.42
CA GLY A 113 -4.35 5.37 -6.12
C GLY A 113 -3.26 4.35 -5.77
N ALA A 114 -3.58 3.34 -4.97
CA ALA A 114 -2.66 2.25 -4.63
C ALA A 114 -2.28 1.43 -5.88
N SER A 115 -3.25 1.17 -6.78
CA SER A 115 -3.01 0.49 -8.05
C SER A 115 -2.09 1.32 -8.96
N ALA A 116 -2.36 2.63 -9.08
CA ALA A 116 -1.53 3.55 -9.86
C ALA A 116 -0.11 3.68 -9.28
N ALA A 117 0.02 3.80 -7.96
CA ALA A 117 1.31 3.86 -7.28
C ALA A 117 2.13 2.57 -7.51
N LEU A 118 1.49 1.40 -7.47
CA LEU A 118 2.13 0.12 -7.79
C LEU A 118 2.53 0.02 -9.26
N LEU A 119 1.70 0.52 -10.18
CA LEU A 119 2.03 0.58 -11.61
C LEU A 119 3.26 1.46 -11.86
N PHE A 120 3.30 2.66 -11.28
CA PHE A 120 4.49 3.53 -11.37
C PHE A 120 5.70 2.87 -10.71
N THR A 121 5.52 2.19 -9.58
CA THR A 121 6.59 1.43 -8.92
C THR A 121 7.14 0.35 -9.84
N LEU A 122 6.28 -0.39 -10.54
CA LEU A 122 6.68 -1.39 -11.53
C LEU A 122 7.49 -0.77 -12.66
N ILE A 123 6.98 0.31 -13.28
CA ILE A 123 7.65 1.01 -14.38
C ILE A 123 9.03 1.53 -13.95
N ILE A 124 9.11 2.20 -12.80
CA ILE A 124 10.37 2.73 -12.27
C ILE A 124 11.34 1.58 -11.95
N THR A 125 10.82 0.49 -11.37
CA THR A 125 11.61 -0.70 -11.03
C THR A 125 12.24 -1.36 -12.26
N LEU A 126 11.77 -1.12 -13.49
CA LEU A 126 12.46 -1.61 -14.69
C LEU A 126 13.87 -1.03 -14.84
N GLN A 127 14.10 0.20 -14.35
CA GLN A 127 15.37 0.91 -14.50
C GLN A 127 16.04 1.25 -13.16
N TRP A 128 15.28 1.42 -12.08
CA TRP A 128 15.80 1.84 -10.79
C TRP A 128 15.03 1.20 -9.63
N LYS A 129 15.75 0.51 -8.73
CA LYS A 129 15.20 -0.32 -7.64
C LYS A 129 14.54 0.52 -6.52
N ILE A 130 13.47 1.24 -6.83
CA ILE A 130 12.68 2.04 -5.89
C ILE A 130 12.14 1.18 -4.74
N SER A 131 11.96 1.78 -3.56
CA SER A 131 11.51 1.04 -2.38
C SER A 131 9.98 0.94 -2.32
N ALA A 132 9.43 -0.23 -2.66
CA ALA A 132 7.98 -0.49 -2.57
C ALA A 132 7.43 -0.36 -1.13
N HIS A 133 8.24 -0.62 -0.10
CA HIS A 133 7.87 -0.40 1.30
C HIS A 133 7.59 1.08 1.56
N MET A 134 8.43 1.95 1.01
CA MET A 134 8.23 3.40 1.12
C MET A 134 7.06 3.88 0.29
N VAL A 135 6.82 3.30 -0.89
CA VAL A 135 5.59 3.56 -1.66
C VAL A 135 4.34 3.19 -0.87
N GLY A 136 4.36 2.04 -0.18
CA GLY A 136 3.25 1.59 0.65
C GLY A 136 2.94 2.56 1.79
N ILE A 137 3.90 2.85 2.67
CA ILE A 137 3.68 3.77 3.81
C ILE A 137 3.47 5.22 3.36
N GLY A 138 4.14 5.66 2.30
CA GLY A 138 3.86 6.94 1.65
C GLY A 138 2.42 7.01 1.18
N GLY A 139 1.91 5.93 0.56
CA GLY A 139 0.52 5.79 0.17
C GLY A 139 -0.47 5.96 1.32
N MET A 140 -0.12 5.48 2.50
CA MET A 140 -0.93 5.67 3.71
C MET A 140 -0.95 7.13 4.17
N VAL A 141 0.20 7.80 4.16
CA VAL A 141 0.29 9.23 4.45
C VAL A 141 -0.56 10.04 3.46
N GLY A 142 -0.44 9.77 2.17
CA GLY A 142 -1.18 10.48 1.11
C GLY A 142 -2.69 10.30 1.22
N ALA A 143 -3.16 9.07 1.39
CA ALA A 143 -4.58 8.77 1.54
C ALA A 143 -5.21 9.43 2.77
N LEU A 144 -4.54 9.34 3.93
CA LEU A 144 -5.05 9.94 5.17
C LEU A 144 -4.95 11.47 5.16
N ALA A 145 -3.92 12.04 4.53
CA ALA A 145 -3.84 13.48 4.35
C ALA A 145 -4.96 14.01 3.44
N ALA A 146 -5.30 13.27 2.37
CA ALA A 146 -6.40 13.63 1.48
C ALA A 146 -7.77 13.56 2.18
N ILE A 147 -8.04 12.51 2.95
CA ILE A 147 -9.32 12.43 3.66
C ILE A 147 -9.40 13.48 4.78
N ASN A 148 -8.28 13.79 5.44
CA ASN A 148 -8.21 14.86 6.42
C ASN A 148 -8.60 16.21 5.83
N SER A 149 -8.10 16.55 4.65
CA SER A 149 -8.42 17.82 3.99
C SER A 149 -9.83 17.86 3.42
N LEU A 150 -10.32 16.77 2.82
CA LEU A 150 -11.66 16.71 2.23
C LEU A 150 -12.77 16.74 3.28
N HIS A 151 -12.60 16.01 4.39
CA HIS A 151 -13.64 15.83 5.40
C HIS A 151 -13.40 16.70 6.65
N ALA A 152 -12.42 17.61 6.60
CA ALA A 152 -12.04 18.50 7.70
C ALA A 152 -11.83 17.77 9.04
N LEU A 153 -11.14 16.63 8.99
CA LEU A 153 -10.80 15.86 10.17
C LEU A 153 -9.60 16.51 10.91
N ASP A 154 -9.43 16.18 12.19
CA ASP A 154 -8.24 16.55 12.98
C ASP A 154 -7.30 15.34 13.16
N LEU A 155 -6.71 14.87 12.05
CA LEU A 155 -5.80 13.72 12.04
C LEU A 155 -4.34 14.11 12.27
N PHE A 156 -4.05 15.33 12.75
CA PHE A 156 -2.67 15.80 12.94
C PHE A 156 -1.82 14.84 13.80
N PRO A 157 -2.30 14.32 14.96
CA PRO A 157 -1.53 13.39 15.77
C PRO A 157 -1.26 12.06 15.04
N LEU A 158 -2.26 11.54 14.32
CA LEU A 158 -2.16 10.28 13.58
C LEU A 158 -1.19 10.40 12.40
N LEU A 159 -1.30 11.46 11.60
CA LEU A 159 -0.40 11.72 10.47
C LEU A 159 1.05 11.88 10.95
N THR A 160 1.26 12.58 12.07
CA THR A 160 2.58 12.72 12.69
C THR A 160 3.15 11.35 13.08
N ALA A 161 2.35 10.50 13.73
CA ALA A 161 2.77 9.16 14.11
C ALA A 161 3.14 8.29 12.90
N ILE A 162 2.35 8.35 11.82
CA ILE A 162 2.61 7.57 10.59
C ILE A 162 3.85 8.10 9.86
N ILE A 163 4.10 9.41 9.84
CA ILE A 163 5.31 10.00 9.25
C ILE A 163 6.56 9.56 10.03
N VAL A 164 6.50 9.56 11.37
CA VAL A 164 7.59 9.03 12.21
C VAL A 164 7.81 7.55 11.90
N LEU A 165 6.74 6.76 11.79
CA LEU A 165 6.81 5.35 11.43
C LEU A 165 7.38 5.13 10.03
N ALA A 166 7.06 6.01 9.07
CA ALA A 166 7.65 6.02 7.73
C ALA A 166 9.15 6.30 7.77
N GLY A 167 9.59 7.23 8.61
CA GLY A 167 11.01 7.49 8.87
C GLY A 167 11.73 6.24 9.41
N MET A 168 11.14 5.58 10.42
CA MET A 168 11.67 4.34 10.99
C MET A 168 11.73 3.21 9.95
N LEU A 169 10.69 3.06 9.12
CA LEU A 169 10.67 2.08 8.03
C LEU A 169 11.74 2.40 6.98
N GLY A 170 11.90 3.67 6.62
CA GLY A 170 12.95 4.13 5.71
C GLY A 170 14.34 3.78 6.23
N THR A 171 14.63 4.07 7.50
CA THR A 171 15.88 3.66 8.15
C THR A 171 16.05 2.14 8.12
N ALA A 172 14.98 1.37 8.41
CA ALA A 172 15.04 -0.08 8.32
C ALA A 172 15.41 -0.56 6.90
N ARG A 173 14.85 0.04 5.84
CA ARG A 173 15.18 -0.30 4.45
C ARG A 173 16.62 0.04 4.06
N LEU A 174 17.17 1.13 4.59
CA LEU A 174 18.60 1.45 4.40
C LEU A 174 19.51 0.47 5.15
N LEU A 175 19.09 -0.06 6.30
CA LEU A 175 19.93 -0.94 7.14
C LEU A 175 19.87 -2.43 6.77
N SER A 176 18.76 -2.89 6.18
CA SER A 176 18.54 -4.32 5.94
C SER A 176 18.39 -4.70 4.46
N SER A 177 18.52 -3.75 3.54
CA SER A 177 18.36 -3.97 2.11
C SER A 177 19.32 -3.06 1.32
N ASP A 178 19.59 -3.39 0.06
CA ASP A 178 20.51 -2.62 -0.79
C ASP A 178 19.86 -1.35 -1.38
N HIS A 179 19.05 -0.66 -0.58
CA HIS A 179 18.38 0.57 -1.00
C HIS A 179 19.22 1.80 -0.72
N THR A 180 19.21 2.77 -1.64
CA THR A 180 19.80 4.09 -1.42
C THR A 180 18.79 5.06 -0.82
N GLN A 181 19.26 6.17 -0.21
CA GLN A 181 18.38 7.22 0.31
C GLN A 181 17.43 7.76 -0.76
N GLY A 182 17.92 7.96 -1.99
CA GLY A 182 17.09 8.39 -3.12
C GLY A 182 15.93 7.42 -3.39
N GLN A 183 16.18 6.10 -3.37
CA GLN A 183 15.13 5.09 -3.60
C GLN A 183 14.08 5.05 -2.50
N VAL A 184 14.48 5.34 -1.26
CA VAL A 184 13.60 5.41 -0.09
C VAL A 184 12.72 6.66 -0.16
N ILE A 185 13.33 7.84 -0.38
CA ILE A 185 12.62 9.12 -0.46
C ILE A 185 11.68 9.13 -1.67
N ALA A 186 12.16 8.73 -2.84
CA ALA A 186 11.33 8.68 -4.06
C ALA A 186 10.14 7.74 -3.88
N GLY A 187 10.33 6.60 -3.20
CA GLY A 187 9.22 5.70 -2.88
C GLY A 187 8.15 6.39 -2.02
N ALA A 188 8.56 7.04 -0.93
CA ALA A 188 7.65 7.74 -0.03
C ALA A 188 6.86 8.84 -0.74
N VAL A 189 7.55 9.69 -1.52
CA VAL A 189 6.94 10.79 -2.27
C VAL A 189 5.99 10.28 -3.35
N LEU A 190 6.39 9.24 -4.10
CA LEU A 190 5.53 8.63 -5.12
C LEU A 190 4.25 8.08 -4.51
N GLY A 191 4.36 7.29 -3.44
CA GLY A 191 3.21 6.72 -2.74
C GLY A 191 2.27 7.81 -2.25
N ALA A 192 2.79 8.80 -1.52
CA ALA A 192 2.01 9.87 -0.94
C ALA A 192 1.34 10.74 -2.01
N GLY A 193 2.08 11.18 -3.03
CA GLY A 193 1.56 12.05 -4.07
C GLY A 193 0.47 11.37 -4.91
N VAL A 194 0.70 10.13 -5.35
CA VAL A 194 -0.24 9.42 -6.24
C VAL A 194 -1.53 9.07 -5.51
N THR A 195 -1.45 8.60 -4.26
CA THR A 195 -2.65 8.27 -3.47
C THR A 195 -3.41 9.52 -3.06
N TYR A 196 -2.72 10.58 -2.63
CA TYR A 196 -3.36 11.86 -2.32
C TYR A 196 -4.12 12.40 -3.53
N ALA A 197 -3.46 12.49 -4.69
CA ALA A 197 -4.07 12.97 -5.93
C ALA A 197 -5.29 12.12 -6.31
N SER A 198 -5.17 10.79 -6.26
CA SER A 198 -6.26 9.86 -6.57
C SER A 198 -7.49 10.11 -5.69
N VAL A 199 -7.32 10.27 -4.39
CA VAL A 199 -8.44 10.53 -3.47
C VAL A 199 -9.06 11.90 -3.74
N THR A 200 -8.24 12.95 -3.90
CA THR A 200 -8.77 14.31 -4.13
C THR A 200 -9.41 14.53 -5.49
N MET A 201 -9.08 13.73 -6.51
CA MET A 201 -9.61 13.88 -7.86
C MET A 201 -10.84 13.00 -8.15
N LEU A 202 -11.03 11.92 -7.38
CA LEU A 202 -12.09 10.92 -7.61
C LEU A 202 -13.23 11.00 -6.58
N VAL A 203 -13.14 11.93 -5.62
CA VAL A 203 -14.13 12.20 -4.56
C VAL A 203 -14.67 13.60 -4.76
#